data_AF-B7BFR0-F1
#
_entry.id   AF-B7BFR0-F1
#
_cell.length_a   1.000
_cell.length_b   1.000
_cell.length_c   1.000
_cell.angle_alpha   90.00
_cell.angle_beta   90.00
_cell.angle_gamma   90.00
#
_symmetry.space_group_name_H-M   'P 1'
#
loop_
_entity.id
_entity.type
_entity.pdbx_description
1 polymer ?
#
loop_
_entity_poly.entity_id
_entity_poly.type
_entity_poly.pdbx_seq_one_letter_code
_entity_poly.pdbx_strand_id
1 'polypeptide(L)'
;MQIDQHILIRYFLKQASEEEKEVIRQWIESSEDNRRRFIRERIRFDASILVDEAAVESSTKIASGKRYRLHPALNWSLKVAASILILLGSFYLYDNYRMARLSQTLQCVYVPAGNRTNIQLPDGTSVWLNANTSLRYPMAFAENSREIMLDGEAYFEVAKDKKPFIVKTSKYDVEGAGDNF
;
A
#
# COMPACT_ATOMS: atom_id res chain seq x y z
N MET A 1 -15.22 -17.80 59.79
CA MET A 1 -16.64 -18.03 59.48
C MET A 1 -16.86 -17.92 57.99
N GLN A 2 -17.58 -18.86 57.36
CA GLN A 2 -17.92 -18.81 55.94
C GLN A 2 -19.32 -18.21 55.80
N ILE A 3 -19.46 -17.15 55.02
CA ILE A 3 -20.76 -16.54 54.72
C ILE A 3 -21.42 -17.29 53.56
N ASP A 4 -22.75 -17.40 53.58
CA ASP A 4 -23.51 -17.99 52.49
C ASP A 4 -23.49 -17.05 51.27
N GLN A 5 -23.16 -17.61 50.10
CA GLN A 5 -23.15 -16.91 48.83
C GLN A 5 -24.57 -16.42 48.45
N HIS A 6 -25.63 -17.11 48.84
CA HIS A 6 -27.01 -16.70 48.61
C HIS A 6 -27.36 -15.39 49.33
N ILE A 7 -26.87 -15.21 50.56
CA ILE A 7 -27.04 -13.98 51.35
C ILE A 7 -26.34 -12.79 50.67
N LEU A 8 -25.11 -13.00 50.15
CA LEU A 8 -24.39 -11.99 49.38
C LEU A 8 -25.13 -11.59 48.09
N ILE A 9 -25.65 -12.57 47.32
CA ILE A 9 -26.41 -12.32 46.09
C ILE A 9 -27.67 -11.49 46.39
N ARG A 10 -28.46 -11.86 47.41
CA ARG A 10 -29.65 -11.08 47.81
C ARG A 10 -29.29 -9.66 48.27
N TYR A 11 -28.17 -9.48 48.95
CA TYR A 11 -27.68 -8.15 49.32
C TYR A 11 -27.29 -7.30 48.10
N PHE A 12 -26.61 -7.91 47.12
CA PHE A 12 -26.25 -7.22 45.88
C PHE A 12 -27.48 -6.83 45.04
N LEU A 13 -28.51 -7.68 45.01
CA LEU A 13 -29.83 -7.41 44.42
C LEU A 13 -30.69 -6.40 45.21
N LYS A 14 -30.21 -5.87 46.35
CA LYS A 14 -30.96 -5.01 47.28
C LYS A 14 -32.21 -5.67 47.90
N GLN A 15 -32.24 -7.00 47.97
CA GLN A 15 -33.35 -7.83 48.49
C GLN A 15 -33.03 -8.53 49.83
N ALA A 16 -31.90 -8.21 50.48
CA ALA A 16 -31.57 -8.71 51.82
C ALA A 16 -32.42 -8.04 52.91
N SER A 17 -32.80 -8.80 53.94
CA SER A 17 -33.42 -8.28 55.17
C SER A 17 -32.42 -7.48 56.01
N GLU A 18 -32.89 -6.71 57.00
CA GLU A 18 -31.97 -6.00 57.91
C GLU A 18 -31.08 -6.95 58.73
N GLU A 19 -31.60 -8.11 59.12
CA GLU A 19 -30.83 -9.16 59.80
C GLU A 19 -29.70 -9.69 58.90
N GLU A 20 -29.99 -9.96 57.62
CA GLU A 20 -28.99 -10.41 56.64
C GLU A 20 -27.92 -9.34 56.37
N LYS A 21 -28.31 -8.06 56.32
CA LYS A 21 -27.37 -6.93 56.18
C LYS A 21 -26.42 -6.83 57.37
N GLU A 22 -26.91 -7.05 58.57
CA GLU A 22 -26.10 -7.01 59.79
C GLU A 22 -25.11 -8.18 59.86
N VAL A 23 -25.53 -9.40 59.49
CA VAL A 23 -24.63 -10.55 59.36
C VAL A 23 -23.52 -10.29 58.33
N ILE A 24 -23.85 -9.66 57.19
CA ILE A 24 -22.84 -9.27 56.19
C ILE A 24 -21.88 -8.21 56.75
N ARG A 25 -22.38 -7.19 57.45
CA ARG A 25 -21.58 -6.13 58.07
C ARG A 25 -20.56 -6.71 59.05
N GLN A 26 -21.02 -7.50 60.03
CA GLN A 26 -20.16 -8.15 61.01
C GLN A 26 -19.14 -9.10 60.36
N TRP A 27 -19.54 -9.82 59.31
CA TRP A 27 -18.60 -10.68 58.57
C TRP A 27 -17.52 -9.89 57.83
N ILE A 28 -17.85 -8.76 57.19
CA ILE A 28 -16.88 -7.86 56.54
C ILE A 28 -15.91 -7.26 57.57
N GLU A 29 -16.44 -6.78 58.71
CA GLU A 29 -15.66 -6.10 59.75
C GLU A 29 -14.76 -7.07 60.54
N SER A 30 -15.12 -8.36 60.61
CA SER A 30 -14.31 -9.37 61.33
C SER A 30 -12.91 -9.62 60.77
N SER A 31 -12.61 -9.25 59.51
CA SER A 31 -11.27 -9.41 58.93
C SER A 31 -11.11 -8.67 57.59
N GLU A 32 -9.94 -8.05 57.38
CA GLU A 32 -9.55 -7.44 56.08
C GLU A 32 -9.62 -8.45 54.92
N ASP A 33 -9.39 -9.75 55.17
CA ASP A 33 -9.51 -10.78 54.14
C ASP A 33 -10.96 -11.10 53.78
N ASN A 34 -11.90 -10.98 54.73
CA ASN A 34 -13.34 -11.08 54.42
C ASN A 34 -13.80 -9.85 53.62
N ARG A 35 -13.30 -8.65 53.96
CA ARG A 35 -13.52 -7.43 53.18
C ARG A 35 -12.99 -7.55 51.74
N ARG A 36 -11.80 -8.14 51.53
CA ARG A 36 -11.28 -8.44 50.18
C ARG A 36 -12.12 -9.49 49.42
N ARG A 37 -12.61 -10.53 50.10
CA ARG A 37 -13.53 -11.52 49.52
C ARG A 37 -14.84 -10.87 49.08
N PHE A 38 -15.42 -10.04 49.95
CA PHE A 38 -16.63 -9.27 49.63
C PHE A 38 -16.47 -8.41 48.37
N ILE A 39 -15.37 -7.66 48.26
CA ILE A 39 -15.06 -6.84 47.07
C ILE A 39 -14.92 -7.72 45.82
N ARG A 40 -14.27 -8.89 45.92
CA ARG A 40 -14.14 -9.83 44.80
C ARG A 40 -15.49 -10.38 44.33
N GLU A 41 -16.35 -10.79 45.27
CA GLU A 41 -17.69 -11.29 44.93
C GLU A 41 -18.60 -10.18 44.40
N ARG A 42 -18.47 -8.95 44.91
CA ARG A 42 -19.13 -7.76 44.35
C ARG A 42 -18.71 -7.54 42.89
N ILE A 43 -17.40 -7.50 42.60
CA ILE A 43 -16.89 -7.31 41.23
C ILE A 43 -17.37 -8.44 40.31
N ARG A 44 -17.38 -9.70 40.78
CA ARG A 44 -17.90 -10.85 40.01
C ARG A 44 -19.40 -10.71 39.74
N PHE A 45 -20.18 -10.29 40.73
CA PHE A 45 -21.61 -10.11 40.61
C PHE A 45 -21.97 -8.95 39.69
N ASP A 46 -21.33 -7.79 39.86
CA ASP A 46 -21.51 -6.62 39.01
C ASP A 46 -21.08 -6.93 37.57
N ALA A 47 -19.99 -7.70 37.37
CA ALA A 47 -19.61 -8.22 36.05
C ALA A 47 -20.64 -9.22 35.49
N SER A 48 -21.27 -10.06 36.33
CA SER A 48 -22.33 -10.96 35.89
C SER A 48 -23.59 -10.20 35.48
N ILE A 49 -23.99 -9.15 36.20
CA ILE A 49 -25.09 -8.27 35.78
C ILE A 49 -24.72 -7.47 34.53
N LEU A 50 -23.48 -6.97 34.39
CA LEU A 50 -23.09 -6.28 33.16
C LEU A 50 -23.09 -7.24 31.94
N VAL A 51 -22.76 -8.52 32.16
CA VAL A 51 -22.93 -9.56 31.14
C VAL A 51 -24.41 -9.88 30.91
N ASP A 52 -25.25 -9.94 31.94
CA ASP A 52 -26.66 -10.36 31.85
C ASP A 52 -27.59 -9.23 31.38
N GLU A 53 -27.33 -7.97 31.72
CA GLU A 53 -28.03 -6.79 31.18
C GLU A 53 -27.67 -6.61 29.71
N ALA A 54 -26.39 -6.80 29.35
CA ALA A 54 -25.95 -6.91 27.95
C ALA A 54 -26.52 -8.17 27.25
N ALA A 55 -26.72 -9.28 27.96
CA ALA A 55 -27.24 -10.54 27.41
C ALA A 55 -28.77 -10.68 27.49
N VAL A 56 -29.50 -9.78 28.14
CA VAL A 56 -30.96 -9.64 28.07
C VAL A 56 -31.31 -8.66 26.96
N GLU A 57 -30.65 -7.48 26.90
CA GLU A 57 -30.77 -6.58 25.74
C GLU A 57 -30.34 -7.28 24.45
N SER A 58 -29.38 -8.19 24.58
CA SER A 58 -28.95 -9.03 23.48
C SER A 58 -29.49 -10.46 23.52
N SER A 59 -30.38 -10.89 24.43
CA SER A 59 -31.03 -12.22 24.28
C SER A 59 -31.88 -12.24 23.02
N THR A 60 -32.49 -11.10 22.73
CA THR A 60 -33.21 -10.82 21.48
C THR A 60 -32.28 -10.53 20.29
N LYS A 61 -30.94 -10.53 20.47
CA LYS A 61 -29.94 -10.14 19.45
C LYS A 61 -28.65 -11.02 19.39
N ILE A 62 -28.43 -12.03 20.24
CA ILE A 62 -27.30 -13.00 20.24
C ILE A 62 -27.66 -14.22 19.36
N ALA A 63 -28.14 -13.93 18.15
CA ALA A 63 -27.61 -14.61 16.96
C ALA A 63 -26.60 -13.69 16.22
N SER A 64 -26.40 -12.48 16.72
CA SER A 64 -25.47 -11.48 16.18
C SER A 64 -24.71 -10.79 17.30
N GLY A 65 -23.49 -11.26 17.56
CA GLY A 65 -22.44 -10.30 17.96
C GLY A 65 -22.43 -9.16 16.93
N LYS A 66 -22.13 -7.93 17.36
CA LYS A 66 -22.08 -6.73 16.51
C LYS A 66 -20.94 -6.82 15.47
N ARG A 67 -21.11 -7.73 14.51
CA ARG A 67 -20.57 -7.61 13.17
C ARG A 67 -21.00 -6.22 12.71
N TYR A 68 -20.03 -5.32 12.53
CA TYR A 68 -20.27 -4.14 11.71
C TYR A 68 -20.75 -4.67 10.36
N ARG A 69 -22.05 -4.58 10.12
CA ARG A 69 -22.65 -4.80 8.80
C ARG A 69 -22.23 -3.59 7.97
N LEU A 70 -20.96 -3.59 7.56
CA LEU A 70 -20.47 -2.79 6.44
C LEU A 70 -21.51 -2.97 5.35
N HIS A 71 -22.16 -1.87 4.97
CA HIS A 71 -23.32 -1.91 4.08
C HIS A 71 -22.96 -2.75 2.85
N PRO A 72 -23.84 -3.61 2.31
CA PRO A 72 -23.46 -4.52 1.23
C PRO A 72 -22.85 -3.78 0.03
N ALA A 73 -23.30 -2.54 -0.23
CA ALA A 73 -22.72 -1.62 -1.21
C ALA A 73 -21.27 -1.18 -0.90
N LEU A 74 -20.89 -1.03 0.37
CA LEU A 74 -19.52 -0.67 0.79
C LEU A 74 -18.54 -1.82 0.60
N ASN A 75 -18.95 -3.05 0.92
CA ASN A 75 -18.14 -4.24 0.63
C ASN A 75 -18.06 -4.53 -0.88
N TRP A 76 -19.08 -4.12 -1.65
CA TRP A 76 -19.06 -4.17 -3.11
C TRP A 76 -18.12 -3.12 -3.70
N SER A 77 -18.23 -1.85 -3.29
CA SER A 77 -17.37 -0.78 -3.78
C SER A 77 -15.91 -0.99 -3.40
N LEU A 78 -15.61 -1.58 -2.24
CA LEU A 78 -14.24 -1.94 -1.86
C LEU A 78 -13.63 -2.99 -2.81
N LYS A 79 -14.40 -3.98 -3.27
CA LYS A 79 -13.96 -4.95 -4.29
C LYS A 79 -13.74 -4.30 -5.65
N VAL A 80 -14.63 -3.40 -6.05
CA VAL A 80 -14.48 -2.62 -7.30
C VAL A 80 -13.22 -1.76 -7.22
N ALA A 81 -13.01 -1.00 -6.14
CA ALA A 81 -11.80 -0.21 -5.92
C ALA A 81 -10.53 -1.07 -5.94
N ALA A 82 -10.53 -2.25 -5.28
CA ALA A 82 -9.41 -3.17 -5.32
C ALA A 82 -9.11 -3.68 -6.75
N SER A 83 -10.14 -4.02 -7.53
CA SER A 83 -9.95 -4.43 -8.94
C SER A 83 -9.39 -3.29 -9.81
N ILE A 84 -9.85 -2.05 -9.61
CA ILE A 84 -9.32 -0.86 -10.31
C ILE A 84 -7.85 -0.64 -9.93
N LEU A 85 -7.49 -0.72 -8.65
CA LEU A 85 -6.10 -0.59 -8.19
C LEU A 85 -5.19 -1.71 -8.75
N ILE A 86 -5.68 -2.94 -8.83
CA ILE A 86 -4.94 -4.06 -9.45
C ILE A 86 -4.75 -3.82 -10.95
N LEU A 87 -5.78 -3.35 -11.67
CA LEU A 87 -5.69 -3.06 -13.09
C LEU A 87 -4.74 -1.89 -13.37
N LEU A 88 -4.83 -0.78 -12.63
CA LEU A 88 -3.94 0.37 -12.76
C LEU A 88 -2.50 0.03 -12.38
N GLY A 89 -2.30 -0.71 -11.28
CA GLY A 89 -0.98 -1.18 -10.85
C GLY A 89 -0.34 -2.14 -11.86
N SER A 90 -1.11 -3.10 -12.37
CA SER A 90 -0.67 -4.03 -13.41
C SER A 90 -0.32 -3.31 -14.72
N PHE A 91 -1.13 -2.32 -15.13
CA PHE A 91 -0.85 -1.48 -16.29
C PHE A 91 0.43 -0.66 -16.11
N TYR A 92 0.60 -0.01 -14.97
CA TYR A 92 1.80 0.78 -14.64
C TYR A 92 3.08 -0.09 -14.64
N LEU A 93 3.02 -1.28 -14.02
CA LEU A 93 4.12 -2.23 -14.06
C LEU A 93 4.41 -2.70 -15.49
N TYR A 94 3.37 -3.06 -16.26
CA TYR A 94 3.51 -3.52 -17.64
C TYR A 94 4.17 -2.48 -18.55
N ASP A 95 3.77 -1.20 -18.46
CA ASP A 95 4.35 -0.15 -19.28
C ASP A 95 5.81 0.15 -18.88
N ASN A 96 6.12 0.19 -17.57
CA ASN A 96 7.51 0.29 -17.09
C ASN A 96 8.39 -0.86 -17.62
N TYR A 97 7.92 -2.11 -17.53
CA TYR A 97 8.65 -3.27 -18.08
C TYR A 97 8.81 -3.19 -19.61
N ARG A 98 7.78 -2.69 -20.32
CA ARG A 98 7.81 -2.49 -21.77
C ARG A 98 8.84 -1.43 -22.17
N MET A 99 8.86 -0.28 -21.49
CA MET A 99 9.82 0.80 -21.76
C MET A 99 11.26 0.34 -21.50
N ALA A 100 11.51 -0.33 -20.38
CA ALA A 100 12.83 -0.89 -20.07
C ALA A 100 13.33 -1.91 -21.13
N ARG A 101 12.42 -2.68 -21.74
CA ARG A 101 12.76 -3.60 -22.84
C ARG A 101 13.06 -2.86 -24.15
N LEU A 102 12.32 -1.79 -24.45
CA LEU A 102 12.54 -0.98 -25.66
C LEU A 102 13.86 -0.20 -25.59
N SER A 103 14.27 0.28 -24.41
CA SER A 103 15.56 0.95 -24.23
C SER A 103 16.77 0.02 -24.29
N GLN A 104 16.58 -1.29 -24.11
CA GLN A 104 17.62 -2.32 -24.32
C GLN A 104 17.65 -2.87 -25.76
N THR A 105 16.60 -2.65 -26.55
CA THR A 105 16.51 -3.17 -27.92
C THR A 105 17.14 -2.18 -28.90
N LEU A 106 18.39 -2.45 -29.31
CA LEU A 106 19.13 -1.59 -30.24
C LEU A 106 18.76 -1.87 -31.70
N GLN A 107 18.49 -0.79 -32.44
CA GLN A 107 18.48 -0.76 -33.90
C GLN A 107 19.88 -0.35 -34.40
N CYS A 108 20.23 -0.78 -35.61
CA CYS A 108 21.51 -0.48 -36.25
C CYS A 108 21.25 -0.06 -37.71
N VAL A 109 21.76 1.10 -38.08
CA VAL A 109 21.69 1.65 -39.45
C VAL A 109 23.12 1.78 -39.96
N TYR A 110 23.39 1.23 -41.13
CA TYR A 110 24.68 1.34 -41.81
C TYR A 110 24.50 1.98 -43.18
N VAL A 111 25.26 3.04 -43.46
CA VAL A 111 25.27 3.73 -44.75
C VAL A 111 26.49 3.25 -45.55
N PRO A 112 26.30 2.53 -46.67
CA PRO A 112 27.41 2.06 -47.49
C PRO A 112 28.18 3.22 -48.15
N ALA A 113 29.40 2.95 -48.59
CA ALA A 113 30.25 3.93 -49.26
C ALA A 113 29.52 4.62 -50.45
N GLY A 114 29.81 5.91 -50.64
CA GLY A 114 29.21 6.75 -51.69
C GLY A 114 27.78 7.24 -51.44
N ASN A 115 27.11 6.78 -50.37
CA ASN A 115 25.74 7.19 -50.04
C ASN A 115 25.68 8.12 -48.82
N ARG A 116 24.58 8.86 -48.70
CA ARG A 116 24.20 9.63 -47.50
C ARG A 116 22.73 9.39 -47.21
N THR A 117 22.31 9.47 -45.95
CA THR A 117 20.93 9.19 -45.56
C THR A 117 20.52 10.03 -44.36
N ASN A 118 19.32 10.59 -44.38
CA ASN A 118 18.67 11.17 -43.20
C ASN A 118 17.78 10.10 -42.55
N ILE A 119 17.86 9.95 -41.23
CA ILE A 119 16.88 9.21 -40.43
C ILE A 119 16.35 10.07 -39.29
N GLN A 120 15.14 9.77 -38.82
CA GLN A 120 14.57 10.35 -37.61
C GLN A 120 14.61 9.33 -36.46
N LEU A 121 15.10 9.78 -35.29
CA LEU A 121 15.19 8.97 -34.07
C LEU A 121 13.86 8.98 -33.28
N PRO A 122 13.67 8.05 -32.31
CA PRO A 122 12.42 7.94 -31.55
C PRO A 122 12.03 9.15 -30.69
N ASP A 123 12.96 10.07 -30.41
CA ASP A 123 12.71 11.36 -29.73
C ASP A 123 12.37 12.51 -30.72
N GLY A 124 12.38 12.24 -32.03
CA GLY A 124 12.20 13.23 -33.09
C GLY A 124 13.48 13.87 -33.61
N THR A 125 14.66 13.57 -33.04
CA THR A 125 15.97 14.07 -33.51
C THR A 125 16.23 13.64 -34.95
N SER A 126 16.63 14.57 -35.81
CA SER A 126 16.96 14.35 -37.23
C SER A 126 18.47 14.12 -37.37
N VAL A 127 18.88 13.07 -38.08
CA VAL A 127 20.29 12.65 -38.17
C VAL A 127 20.68 12.39 -39.62
N TRP A 128 21.65 13.17 -40.11
CA TRP A 128 22.25 13.02 -41.42
C TRP A 128 23.53 12.18 -41.32
N LEU A 129 23.49 10.95 -41.82
CA LEU A 129 24.60 10.01 -41.83
C LEU A 129 25.42 10.14 -43.12
N ASN A 130 26.74 10.27 -43.00
CA ASN A 130 27.66 10.28 -44.14
C ASN A 130 27.97 8.85 -44.64
N ALA A 131 28.68 8.74 -45.76
CA ALA A 131 29.13 7.47 -46.32
C ALA A 131 30.02 6.68 -45.33
N ASN A 132 29.87 5.35 -45.32
CA ASN A 132 30.62 4.44 -44.44
C ASN A 132 30.43 4.73 -42.94
N THR A 133 29.23 5.20 -42.55
CA THR A 133 28.86 5.47 -41.16
C THR A 133 27.91 4.41 -40.64
N SER A 134 28.12 3.96 -39.40
CA SER A 134 27.23 3.09 -38.64
C SER A 134 26.68 3.84 -37.43
N LEU A 135 25.36 3.81 -37.26
CA LEU A 135 24.66 4.35 -36.10
C LEU A 135 23.90 3.22 -35.38
N ARG A 136 23.99 3.18 -34.05
CA ARG A 136 23.16 2.32 -33.20
C ARG A 136 22.41 3.14 -32.17
N TYR A 137 21.11 2.87 -32.01
CA TYR A 137 20.24 3.61 -31.08
C TYR A 137 19.13 2.68 -30.56
N PRO A 138 18.58 2.92 -29.36
CA PRO A 138 17.50 2.09 -28.81
C PRO A 138 16.16 2.38 -29.48
N MET A 139 15.22 1.42 -29.47
CA MET A 139 13.86 1.61 -29.99
C MET A 139 13.06 2.70 -29.24
N ALA A 140 13.40 2.96 -27.98
CA ALA A 140 12.94 4.10 -27.21
C ALA A 140 14.04 4.53 -26.24
N PHE A 141 14.23 5.83 -26.03
CA PHE A 141 15.24 6.31 -25.08
C PHE A 141 14.81 6.10 -23.62
N ALA A 142 15.79 5.99 -22.72
CA ALA A 142 15.55 5.84 -21.29
C ALA A 142 14.94 7.12 -20.68
N GLU A 143 14.51 7.04 -19.42
CA GLU A 143 14.04 8.23 -18.69
C GLU A 143 15.17 9.23 -18.41
N ASN A 144 16.40 8.74 -18.20
CA ASN A 144 17.52 9.57 -17.71
C ASN A 144 18.39 10.17 -18.83
N SER A 145 18.57 9.48 -19.95
CA SER A 145 19.50 9.86 -21.03
C SER A 145 19.02 9.39 -22.40
N ARG A 146 19.43 10.12 -23.45
CA ARG A 146 19.23 9.75 -24.86
C ARG A 146 20.57 9.34 -25.46
N GLU A 147 20.94 8.07 -25.28
CA GLU A 147 22.25 7.54 -25.69
C GLU A 147 22.19 6.84 -27.05
N ILE A 148 23.13 7.19 -27.93
CA ILE A 148 23.37 6.53 -29.22
C ILE A 148 24.85 6.19 -29.37
N MET A 149 25.18 5.23 -30.24
CA MET A 149 26.56 4.90 -30.62
C MET A 149 26.80 5.24 -32.09
N LEU A 150 27.87 5.99 -32.38
CA LEU A 150 28.26 6.41 -33.73
C LEU A 150 29.66 5.89 -34.06
N ASP A 151 29.82 5.36 -35.28
CA ASP A 151 31.11 5.06 -35.89
C ASP A 151 31.11 5.63 -37.32
N GLY A 152 31.98 6.59 -37.61
CA GLY A 152 31.93 7.42 -38.82
C GLY A 152 31.50 8.86 -38.54
N GLU A 153 30.82 9.49 -39.51
CA GLU A 153 30.48 10.92 -39.50
C GLU A 153 28.96 11.12 -39.63
N ALA A 154 28.41 11.97 -38.77
CA ALA A 154 27.00 12.34 -38.78
C ALA A 154 26.82 13.80 -38.35
N TYR A 155 25.72 14.41 -38.80
CA TYR A 155 25.24 15.72 -38.33
C TYR A 155 23.88 15.54 -37.66
N PHE A 156 23.71 16.18 -36.50
CA PHE A 156 22.57 16.01 -35.60
C PHE A 156 21.78 17.31 -35.45
N GLU A 157 20.48 17.23 -35.71
CA GLU A 157 19.49 18.26 -35.36
C GLU A 157 18.70 17.76 -34.15
N VAL A 158 19.26 17.99 -32.95
CA VAL A 158 18.80 17.38 -31.70
C VAL A 158 17.47 17.97 -31.25
N ALA A 159 16.47 17.10 -31.05
CA ALA A 159 15.18 17.51 -30.51
C ALA A 159 15.34 18.07 -29.07
N LYS A 160 14.69 19.19 -28.80
CA LYS A 160 14.78 19.87 -27.50
C LYS A 160 14.03 19.09 -26.41
N ASP A 161 14.78 18.49 -25.51
CA ASP A 161 14.31 17.73 -24.34
C ASP A 161 15.12 18.18 -23.10
N LYS A 162 14.61 17.89 -21.90
CA LYS A 162 15.36 17.99 -20.64
C LYS A 162 16.40 16.87 -20.49
N LYS A 163 16.21 15.75 -21.19
CA LYS A 163 17.15 14.61 -21.17
C LYS A 163 18.40 14.93 -22.01
N PRO A 164 19.62 14.73 -21.48
CA PRO A 164 20.86 14.92 -22.25
C PRO A 164 20.89 13.96 -23.44
N PHE A 165 21.39 14.45 -24.58
CA PHE A 165 21.63 13.63 -25.78
C PHE A 165 23.11 13.31 -25.85
N ILE A 166 23.47 12.03 -25.88
CA ILE A 166 24.85 11.57 -25.72
C ILE A 166 25.23 10.68 -26.90
N VAL A 167 26.22 11.12 -27.66
CA VAL A 167 26.78 10.40 -28.81
C VAL A 167 28.07 9.71 -28.39
N LYS A 168 28.00 8.39 -28.21
CA LYS A 168 29.15 7.56 -27.84
C LYS A 168 29.91 7.14 -29.11
N THR A 169 31.16 7.53 -29.22
CA THR A 169 32.06 7.06 -30.29
C THR A 169 33.06 6.05 -29.73
N SER A 170 33.84 5.41 -30.60
CA SER A 170 34.90 4.47 -30.19
C SER A 170 36.05 5.11 -29.39
N LYS A 171 36.10 6.45 -29.28
CA LYS A 171 37.20 7.19 -28.62
C LYS A 171 36.74 8.23 -27.59
N TYR A 172 35.60 8.87 -27.82
CA TYR A 172 35.09 9.97 -26.99
C TYR A 172 33.55 9.97 -26.95
N ASP A 173 32.98 10.39 -25.83
CA ASP A 173 31.54 10.67 -25.72
C ASP A 173 31.30 12.17 -25.93
N VAL A 174 30.33 12.52 -26.78
CA VAL A 174 29.93 13.90 -27.07
C VAL A 174 28.54 14.15 -26.50
N GLU A 175 28.40 15.16 -25.64
CA GLU A 175 27.12 15.54 -25.02
C GLU A 175 26.53 16.77 -25.71
N GLY A 176 25.31 16.64 -26.21
CA GLY A 176 24.54 17.69 -26.87
C GLY A 176 23.39 18.20 -26.00
N ALA A 177 23.46 19.47 -25.58
CA ALA A 177 22.47 20.11 -24.71
C ALA A 177 21.27 20.74 -25.47
N GLY A 178 20.94 20.22 -26.66
CA GLY A 178 19.85 20.74 -27.51
C GLY A 178 20.28 21.75 -28.58
N ASP A 179 21.56 21.75 -28.96
CA ASP A 179 22.10 22.45 -30.13
C ASP A 179 22.34 21.48 -31.29
N ASN A 180 22.52 22.00 -32.51
CA ASN A 180 22.85 21.19 -33.69
C ASN A 180 24.38 21.10 -33.87
N PHE A 181 24.91 19.90 -34.18
CA PHE A 181 26.35 19.66 -34.35
C PHE A 181 26.65 18.47 -35.28
#